data_AF-A0A174NRI1-F1
#
_entry.id   AF-A0A174NRI1-F1
#
_cell.length_a   1.000
_cell.length_b   1.000
_cell.length_c   1.000
_cell.angle_alpha   90.00
_cell.angle_beta   90.00
_cell.angle_gamma   90.00
#
_symmetry.space_group_name_H-M   'P 1'
#
loop_
_entity.id
_entity.type
_entity.pdbx_description
1 polymer ?
#
loop_
_entity_poly.entity_id
_entity_poly.type
_entity_poly.pdbx_seq_one_letter_code
_entity_poly.pdbx_strand_id
1 'polypeptide(L)'
;MSMYHEFTKDFVERTLENLKYIEEAEKEGRSTYEVTQLINSFLGLIVFPQEQDEEKIRKVEIDQKIIDDLSSGVMENTYTGQHKKVNLESTVYHFRNANSHGHVEPHADRNKEISVLYFHDFIQQKPTVGFRIEVEISLLRKFAYAFAEGLIKMYNH
;
A
#
# COMPACT_ATOMS: atom_id res chain seq x y z
N MET A 1 -20.46 -10.09 13.32
CA MET A 1 -19.60 -8.93 12.97
C MET A 1 -20.50 -7.74 12.67
N SER A 2 -20.03 -6.50 12.73
CA SER A 2 -20.86 -5.36 12.29
C SER A 2 -20.98 -5.39 10.75
N MET A 3 -22.07 -4.83 10.20
CA MET A 3 -22.25 -4.71 8.74
C MET A 3 -21.07 -4.01 8.05
N TYR A 4 -20.46 -3.04 8.74
CA TYR A 4 -19.25 -2.34 8.26
C TYR A 4 -18.05 -3.28 8.12
N HIS A 5 -17.91 -4.23 9.05
CA HIS A 5 -16.78 -5.15 9.04
C HIS A 5 -16.90 -6.22 7.94
N GLU A 6 -18.12 -6.72 7.72
CA GLU A 6 -18.42 -7.60 6.58
C GLU A 6 -18.17 -6.87 5.25
N PHE A 7 -18.56 -5.59 5.17
CA PHE A 7 -18.24 -4.76 4.00
C PHE A 7 -16.73 -4.59 3.80
N THR A 8 -15.95 -4.27 4.84
CA THR A 8 -14.49 -4.10 4.71
C THR A 8 -13.81 -5.37 4.23
N LYS A 9 -14.23 -6.54 4.74
CA LYS A 9 -13.74 -7.84 4.27
C LYS A 9 -14.03 -8.03 2.78
N ASP A 10 -15.30 -7.93 2.39
CA ASP A 10 -15.74 -8.07 1.00
C ASP A 10 -15.01 -7.08 0.08
N PHE A 11 -14.78 -5.87 0.57
CA PHE A 11 -14.09 -4.81 -0.16
C PHE A 11 -12.63 -5.19 -0.42
N VAL A 12 -11.91 -5.71 0.57
CA VAL A 12 -10.52 -6.19 0.41
C VAL A 12 -10.47 -7.36 -0.57
N GLU A 13 -11.36 -8.35 -0.43
CA GLU A 13 -11.43 -9.52 -1.32
C GLU A 13 -11.67 -9.10 -2.77
N ARG A 14 -12.70 -8.30 -3.02
CA ARG A 14 -13.04 -7.81 -4.37
C ARG A 14 -11.95 -6.91 -4.95
N THR A 15 -11.30 -6.10 -4.12
CA THR A 15 -10.20 -5.22 -4.58
C THR A 15 -8.99 -6.03 -5.04
N LEU A 16 -8.67 -7.12 -4.33
CA LEU A 16 -7.60 -8.04 -4.72
C LEU A 16 -7.95 -8.81 -5.99
N GLU A 17 -9.18 -9.30 -6.12
CA GLU A 17 -9.66 -9.97 -7.34
C GLU A 17 -9.63 -9.06 -8.56
N ASN A 18 -10.07 -7.81 -8.42
CA ASN A 18 -10.03 -6.81 -9.49
C ASN A 18 -8.59 -6.49 -9.92
N LEU A 19 -7.65 -6.40 -8.97
CA LEU A 19 -6.23 -6.20 -9.28
C LEU A 19 -5.68 -7.37 -10.09
N LYS A 20 -5.95 -8.62 -9.65
CA LYS A 20 -5.56 -9.85 -10.34
C LYS A 20 -6.10 -9.88 -11.78
N TYR A 21 -7.38 -9.57 -11.94
CA TYR A 21 -8.02 -9.55 -13.26
C TYR A 21 -7.35 -8.59 -14.24
N ILE A 22 -7.02 -7.36 -13.80
CA ILE A 22 -6.35 -6.37 -14.65
C ILE A 22 -4.93 -6.81 -15.00
N GLU A 23 -4.19 -7.37 -14.03
CA GLU A 23 -2.83 -7.87 -14.29
C GLU A 23 -2.80 -9.11 -15.19
N GLU A 24 -3.84 -9.95 -15.14
CA GLU A 24 -4.02 -11.07 -16.08
C GLU A 24 -4.36 -10.57 -17.48
N ALA A 25 -5.26 -9.59 -17.61
CA ALA A 25 -5.58 -8.96 -18.89
C ALA A 25 -4.34 -8.33 -19.56
N GLU A 26 -3.47 -7.68 -18.78
CA GLU A 26 -2.19 -7.14 -19.28
C GLU A 26 -1.27 -8.25 -19.81
N LYS A 27 -1.15 -9.37 -19.08
CA LYS A 27 -0.34 -10.53 -19.52
C LYS A 27 -0.89 -11.16 -20.81
N GLU A 28 -2.19 -11.06 -21.06
CA GLU A 28 -2.83 -11.47 -22.31
C GLU A 28 -2.62 -10.48 -23.46
N GLY A 29 -1.92 -9.37 -23.24
CA GLY A 29 -1.65 -8.33 -24.23
C GLY A 29 -2.84 -7.39 -24.47
N ARG A 30 -3.81 -7.36 -23.55
CA ARG A 30 -4.89 -6.35 -23.59
C ARG A 30 -4.33 -5.03 -23.09
N SER A 31 -4.75 -3.92 -23.69
CA SER A 31 -4.36 -2.60 -23.20
C SER A 31 -5.00 -2.33 -21.84
N THR A 32 -4.18 -2.24 -20.81
CA THR A 32 -4.61 -1.87 -19.45
C THR A 32 -3.82 -0.67 -18.92
N TYR A 33 -4.22 -0.19 -17.74
CA TYR A 33 -3.49 0.80 -16.95
C TYR A 33 -3.16 0.17 -15.59
N GLU A 34 -2.34 -0.87 -15.60
CA GLU A 34 -2.03 -1.73 -14.48
C GLU A 34 -1.37 -0.98 -13.31
N VAL A 35 -0.51 0.01 -13.58
CA VAL A 35 0.07 0.85 -12.52
C VAL A 35 -0.99 1.73 -11.87
N THR A 36 -1.86 2.36 -12.68
CA THR A 36 -2.98 3.15 -12.16
C THR A 36 -3.92 2.28 -11.33
N GLN A 37 -4.23 1.08 -11.82
CA GLN A 37 -5.06 0.13 -11.09
C GLN A 37 -4.39 -0.34 -9.79
N LEU A 38 -3.07 -0.56 -9.79
CA LEU A 38 -2.33 -0.89 -8.57
C LEU A 38 -2.47 0.23 -7.53
N ILE A 39 -2.34 1.50 -7.92
CA ILE A 39 -2.53 2.64 -7.01
C ILE A 39 -3.98 2.70 -6.48
N ASN A 40 -4.97 2.51 -7.35
CA ASN A 40 -6.39 2.48 -6.97
C ASN A 40 -6.70 1.35 -5.98
N SER A 41 -6.24 0.14 -6.28
CA SER A 41 -6.37 -1.00 -5.39
C SER A 41 -5.64 -0.74 -4.09
N PHE A 42 -4.44 -0.18 -4.13
CA PHE A 42 -3.65 0.13 -2.95
C PHE A 42 -4.35 1.14 -2.04
N LEU A 43 -4.97 2.18 -2.61
CA LEU A 43 -5.78 3.16 -1.87
C LEU A 43 -6.91 2.47 -1.10
N GLY A 44 -7.65 1.59 -1.78
CA GLY A 44 -8.72 0.82 -1.16
C GLY A 44 -8.22 -0.13 -0.07
N LEU A 45 -7.12 -0.83 -0.33
CA LEU A 45 -6.55 -1.83 0.57
C LEU A 45 -5.95 -1.24 1.85
N ILE A 46 -5.53 0.03 1.85
CA ILE A 46 -4.94 0.66 3.05
C ILE A 46 -5.93 1.55 3.80
N VAL A 47 -6.74 2.34 3.09
CA VAL A 47 -7.61 3.34 3.74
C VAL A 47 -8.74 2.66 4.51
N PHE A 48 -9.50 1.78 3.86
CA PHE A 48 -10.68 1.17 4.51
C PHE A 48 -10.29 0.31 5.71
N PRO A 49 -9.29 -0.61 5.60
CA PRO A 49 -8.88 -1.41 6.76
C PRO A 49 -8.30 -0.57 7.89
N GLN A 50 -7.58 0.52 7.60
CA GLN A 50 -7.00 1.36 8.65
C GLN A 50 -8.07 2.13 9.42
N GLU A 51 -9.10 2.65 8.74
CA GLU A 51 -10.19 3.37 9.40
C GLU A 51 -11.12 2.46 10.21
N GLN A 52 -11.29 1.19 9.80
CA GLN A 52 -12.29 0.29 10.39
C GLN A 52 -11.68 -0.77 11.33
N ASP A 53 -10.41 -1.14 11.14
CA ASP A 53 -9.82 -2.34 11.73
C ASP A 53 -8.31 -2.18 12.01
N GLU A 54 -7.86 -1.02 12.49
CA GLU A 54 -6.43 -0.73 12.77
C GLU A 54 -5.75 -1.83 13.61
N GLU A 55 -6.44 -2.38 14.62
CA GLU A 55 -5.90 -3.48 15.44
C GLU A 55 -5.61 -4.75 14.64
N LYS A 56 -6.37 -5.05 13.59
CA LYS A 56 -6.13 -6.21 12.73
C LYS A 56 -4.91 -6.02 11.85
N ILE A 57 -4.66 -4.80 11.37
CA ILE A 57 -3.45 -4.46 10.59
C ILE A 57 -2.20 -4.82 11.38
N ARG A 58 -2.16 -4.53 12.69
CA ARG A 58 -1.02 -4.85 13.57
C ARG A 58 -0.76 -6.35 13.71
N LYS A 59 -1.76 -7.18 13.39
CA LYS A 59 -1.71 -8.65 13.48
C LYS A 59 -1.55 -9.32 12.10
N VAL A 60 -1.59 -8.55 11.01
CA VAL A 60 -1.38 -9.08 9.68
C VAL A 60 0.05 -9.59 9.57
N GLU A 61 0.19 -10.86 9.21
CA GLU A 61 1.48 -11.48 8.94
C GLU A 61 1.83 -11.30 7.47
N ILE A 62 2.99 -10.68 7.21
CA ILE A 62 3.60 -10.60 5.89
C ILE A 62 5.06 -11.04 5.98
N ASP A 63 5.61 -11.50 4.86
CA ASP A 63 7.01 -11.85 4.77
C ASP A 63 7.89 -10.66 5.19
N GLN A 64 8.73 -10.86 6.22
CA GLN A 64 9.62 -9.83 6.75
C GLN A 64 10.56 -9.29 5.66
N LYS A 65 10.92 -10.10 4.66
CA LYS A 65 11.73 -9.64 3.54
C LYS A 65 11.06 -8.49 2.77
N ILE A 66 9.73 -8.51 2.61
CA ILE A 66 9.01 -7.42 1.94
C ILE A 66 9.15 -6.12 2.73
N ILE A 67 9.06 -6.20 4.06
CA ILE A 67 9.26 -5.05 4.94
C ILE A 67 10.70 -4.55 4.91
N ASP A 68 11.69 -5.44 4.88
CA ASP A 68 13.10 -5.08 4.81
C ASP A 68 13.44 -4.43 3.45
N ASP A 69 12.91 -4.97 2.35
CA ASP A 69 13.03 -4.40 1.01
C ASP A 69 12.40 -2.99 0.97
N LEU A 70 11.21 -2.80 1.55
CA LEU A 70 10.56 -1.48 1.67
C LEU A 70 11.37 -0.52 2.54
N SER A 71 11.91 -1.01 3.65
CA SER A 71 12.76 -0.21 4.56
C SER A 71 13.99 0.33 3.86
N SER A 72 14.53 -0.43 2.90
CA SER A 72 15.69 -0.03 2.10
C SER A 72 15.37 1.11 1.12
N GLY A 73 14.11 1.29 0.73
CA GLY A 73 13.64 2.39 -0.10
C GLY A 73 13.34 3.68 0.67
N VAL A 74 13.39 3.67 2.00
CA VAL A 74 13.11 4.88 2.80
C VAL A 74 14.25 5.87 2.67
N MET A 75 13.95 7.01 2.07
CA MET A 75 14.89 8.11 1.83
C MET A 75 14.94 9.08 3.02
N GLU A 76 13.80 9.26 3.70
CA GLU A 76 13.66 10.16 4.83
C GLU A 76 12.63 9.62 5.82
N ASN A 77 12.95 9.68 7.11
CA ASN A 77 11.98 9.50 8.20
C ASN A 77 12.38 10.34 9.41
N THR A 78 11.66 11.44 9.62
CA THR A 78 11.85 12.37 10.75
C THR A 78 10.82 12.16 11.87
N TYR A 79 9.91 11.18 11.72
CA TYR A 79 8.94 10.85 12.75
C TYR A 79 9.62 10.25 13.99
N THR A 80 9.00 10.48 15.14
CA THR A 80 9.43 9.94 16.43
C THR A 80 8.41 8.93 16.96
N GLY A 81 8.74 8.23 18.06
CA GLY A 81 7.84 7.25 18.66
C GLY A 81 7.55 6.05 17.75
N GLN A 82 6.28 5.65 17.67
CA GLN A 82 5.84 4.44 16.99
C GLN A 82 6.08 4.44 15.46
N HIS A 83 6.21 5.61 14.84
CA HIS A 83 6.43 5.77 13.39
C HIS A 83 7.91 5.97 13.02
N LYS A 84 8.82 5.97 14.00
CA LYS A 84 10.27 6.13 13.76
C LYS A 84 10.89 4.90 13.06
N LYS A 85 10.45 3.70 13.44
CA LYS A 85 10.98 2.44 12.91
C LYS A 85 10.08 1.95 11.79
N VAL A 86 10.65 1.63 10.64
CA VAL A 86 9.93 1.01 9.54
C VAL A 86 9.55 -0.43 9.92
N ASN A 87 8.25 -0.69 9.93
CA ASN A 87 7.59 -1.96 10.23
C ASN A 87 6.22 -1.94 9.51
N LEU A 88 5.48 -3.04 9.53
CA LEU A 88 4.18 -3.09 8.84
C LEU A 88 3.25 -1.94 9.21
N GLU A 89 3.09 -1.66 10.50
CA GLU A 89 2.19 -0.62 10.99
C GLU A 89 2.58 0.79 10.51
N SER A 90 3.84 1.19 10.70
CA SER A 90 4.33 2.49 10.25
C SER A 90 4.34 2.62 8.73
N THR A 91 4.68 1.54 8.02
CA THR A 91 4.63 1.48 6.55
C THR A 91 3.20 1.70 6.05
N VAL A 92 2.21 0.99 6.59
CA VAL A 92 0.80 1.17 6.22
C VAL A 92 0.33 2.58 6.57
N TYR A 93 0.69 3.09 7.74
CA TYR A 93 0.36 4.45 8.17
C TYR A 93 0.85 5.51 7.16
N HIS A 94 2.13 5.48 6.81
CA HIS A 94 2.72 6.46 5.89
C HIS A 94 2.17 6.29 4.47
N PHE A 95 1.98 5.06 4.00
CA PHE A 95 1.36 4.81 2.71
C PHE A 95 -0.09 5.30 2.65
N ARG A 96 -0.88 5.09 3.71
CA ARG A 96 -2.25 5.58 3.78
C ARG A 96 -2.28 7.10 3.69
N ASN A 97 -1.47 7.79 4.48
CA ASN A 97 -1.41 9.26 4.43
C ASN A 97 -1.00 9.77 3.04
N ALA A 98 0.07 9.21 2.48
CA ALA A 98 0.55 9.61 1.16
C ALA A 98 -0.52 9.40 0.08
N ASN A 99 -1.13 8.22 0.05
CA ASN A 99 -2.10 7.87 -1.00
C ASN A 99 -3.44 8.62 -0.84
N SER A 100 -3.96 8.76 0.39
CA SER A 100 -5.21 9.49 0.64
C SER A 100 -5.12 10.99 0.36
N HIS A 101 -3.92 11.57 0.44
CA HIS A 101 -3.66 12.97 0.14
C HIS A 101 -3.13 13.21 -1.28
N GLY A 102 -3.01 12.16 -2.12
CA GLY A 102 -2.52 12.28 -3.49
C GLY A 102 -1.02 12.62 -3.58
N HIS A 103 -0.25 12.34 -2.53
CA HIS A 103 1.19 12.58 -2.45
C HIS A 103 1.98 11.38 -2.99
N VAL A 104 1.60 10.95 -4.19
CA VAL A 104 2.22 9.84 -4.93
C VAL A 104 2.79 10.40 -6.22
N GLU A 105 4.11 10.30 -6.38
CA GLU A 105 4.83 10.86 -7.51
C GLU A 105 5.42 9.73 -8.37
N PRO A 106 4.97 9.57 -9.63
CA PRO A 106 5.50 8.55 -10.51
C PRO A 106 6.84 8.95 -11.14
N HIS A 107 7.73 7.98 -11.31
CA HIS A 107 8.92 8.10 -12.11
C HIS A 107 8.98 6.97 -13.14
N ALA A 108 9.34 7.36 -14.36
CA ALA A 108 9.41 6.46 -15.49
C ALA A 108 10.84 5.94 -15.73
N ASP A 109 10.93 4.73 -16.26
CA ASP A 109 12.18 4.14 -16.73
C ASP A 109 12.65 4.75 -18.06
N ARG A 110 13.69 4.15 -18.65
CA ARG A 110 14.23 4.59 -19.95
C ARG A 110 13.25 4.40 -21.12
N ASN A 111 12.27 3.52 -20.97
CA ASN A 111 11.23 3.25 -21.96
C ASN A 111 10.01 4.17 -21.80
N LYS A 112 10.03 5.08 -20.81
CA LYS A 112 8.92 5.97 -20.43
C LYS A 112 7.75 5.25 -19.76
N GLU A 113 7.99 4.05 -19.23
CA GLU A 113 7.01 3.30 -18.44
C GLU A 113 7.21 3.58 -16.96
N ILE A 114 6.13 3.71 -16.18
CA ILE A 114 6.23 3.96 -14.74
C ILE A 114 6.86 2.74 -14.06
N SER A 115 8.05 2.90 -13.49
CA SER A 115 8.77 1.83 -12.80
C SER A 115 8.84 2.04 -11.29
N VAL A 116 8.75 3.29 -10.84
CA VAL A 116 8.92 3.69 -9.45
C VAL A 116 7.83 4.67 -9.04
N LEU A 117 7.37 4.57 -7.78
CA LEU A 117 6.52 5.56 -7.13
C LEU A 117 7.24 6.09 -5.88
N TYR A 118 7.23 7.42 -5.72
CA TYR A 118 7.59 8.06 -4.46
C TYR A 118 6.32 8.36 -3.66
N PHE A 119 6.32 7.96 -2.40
CA PHE A 119 5.26 8.29 -1.45
C PHE A 119 5.79 9.30 -0.44
N HIS A 120 5.05 10.39 -0.25
CA HIS A 120 5.41 11.47 0.66
C HIS A 120 4.35 11.61 1.76
N ASP A 121 4.78 11.51 3.01
CA ASP A 121 3.95 11.80 4.18
C ASP A 121 4.51 13.03 4.92
N PHE A 122 3.60 13.91 5.34
CA PHE A 122 3.91 15.22 5.89
C PHE A 122 3.53 15.26 7.37
N ILE A 123 4.44 15.76 8.19
CA ILE A 123 4.14 15.97 9.61
C ILE A 123 3.05 17.05 9.71
N GLN A 124 1.96 16.74 10.42
CA GLN A 124 0.89 17.71 10.66
C GLN A 124 1.46 19.03 11.18
N GLN A 125 0.94 20.14 10.65
CA GLN A 125 1.33 21.51 11.01
C GLN A 125 2.72 21.96 10.56
N LYS A 126 3.47 21.15 9.79
CA LYS A 126 4.74 21.56 9.17
C LYS A 126 4.68 21.34 7.65
N PRO A 127 5.16 22.29 6.83
CA PRO A 127 5.20 22.13 5.37
C PRO A 127 6.32 21.18 4.90
N THR A 128 7.10 20.61 5.81
CA THR A 128 8.24 19.73 5.50
C THR A 128 7.79 18.28 5.39
N VAL A 129 8.24 17.59 4.34
CA VAL A 129 8.10 16.14 4.20
C VAL A 129 8.69 15.47 5.43
N GLY A 130 7.89 14.66 6.12
CA GLY A 130 8.30 13.96 7.33
C GLY A 130 8.81 12.56 7.04
N PHE A 131 8.27 11.94 6.00
CA PHE A 131 8.65 10.61 5.54
C PHE A 131 8.59 10.58 4.01
N ARG A 132 9.61 9.99 3.40
CA ARG A 132 9.70 9.76 1.96
C ARG A 132 10.25 8.37 1.69
N ILE A 133 9.57 7.63 0.82
CA ILE A 133 9.98 6.30 0.38
C ILE A 133 9.92 6.21 -1.14
N GLU A 134 10.95 5.61 -1.72
CA GLU A 134 11.01 5.17 -3.11
C GLU A 134 10.57 3.71 -3.18
N VAL A 135 9.60 3.39 -4.04
CA VAL A 135 9.07 2.03 -4.16
C VAL A 135 8.99 1.62 -5.62
N GLU A 136 9.75 0.59 -5.99
CA GLU A 136 9.62 -0.12 -7.26
C GLU A 136 8.20 -0.69 -7.40
N ILE A 137 7.59 -0.55 -8.57
CA ILE A 137 6.24 -1.06 -8.86
C ILE A 137 6.13 -2.56 -8.55
N SER A 138 7.19 -3.33 -8.82
CA SER A 138 7.24 -4.75 -8.51
C SER A 138 7.19 -5.05 -7.00
N LEU A 139 7.82 -4.21 -6.17
CA LEU A 139 7.79 -4.34 -4.72
C LEU A 139 6.45 -3.88 -4.14
N LEU A 140 5.89 -2.78 -4.64
CA LEU A 140 4.56 -2.32 -4.23
C LEU A 140 3.50 -3.38 -4.51
N ARG A 141 3.56 -4.01 -5.68
CA ARG A 141 2.67 -5.12 -6.04
C ARG A 141 2.80 -6.29 -5.06
N LYS A 142 4.03 -6.74 -4.76
CA LYS A 142 4.26 -7.80 -3.77
C LYS A 142 3.66 -7.44 -2.40
N PHE A 143 3.87 -6.21 -1.95
CA PHE A 143 3.31 -5.73 -0.69
C PHE A 143 1.78 -5.70 -0.72
N ALA A 144 1.16 -5.13 -1.76
CA ALA A 144 -0.30 -5.04 -1.89
C ALA A 144 -0.96 -6.42 -1.83
N TYR A 145 -0.41 -7.40 -2.54
CA TYR A 145 -0.90 -8.79 -2.51
C TYR A 145 -0.73 -9.42 -1.13
N ALA A 146 0.49 -9.39 -0.57
CA ALA A 146 0.76 -9.99 0.73
C ALA A 146 -0.09 -9.37 1.84
N PHE A 147 -0.27 -8.05 1.81
CA PHE A 147 -1.09 -7.32 2.76
C PHE A 147 -2.57 -7.65 2.64
N ALA A 148 -3.13 -7.67 1.42
CA ALA A 148 -4.52 -8.04 1.17
C ALA A 148 -4.80 -9.48 1.62
N GLU A 149 -3.95 -10.44 1.26
CA GLU A 149 -4.08 -11.83 1.67
C GLU A 149 -3.99 -12.01 3.19
N GLY A 150 -3.08 -11.26 3.83
CA GLY A 150 -2.96 -11.21 5.29
C GLY A 150 -4.23 -10.67 5.96
N LEU A 151 -4.80 -9.57 5.44
CA LEU A 151 -6.06 -9.01 5.93
C LEU A 151 -7.22 -9.99 5.80
N ILE A 152 -7.36 -10.65 4.65
CA ILE A 152 -8.43 -11.64 4.41
C ILE A 152 -8.35 -12.79 5.42
N LYS A 153 -7.15 -13.28 5.72
CA LYS A 153 -6.95 -14.28 6.78
C LYS A 153 -7.44 -13.76 8.13
N MET A 154 -7.08 -12.52 8.49
CA MET A 154 -7.52 -11.89 9.74
C MET A 154 -9.04 -11.66 9.82
N TYR A 155 -9.74 -11.57 8.69
CA TYR A 155 -11.21 -11.45 8.66
C TYR A 155 -11.95 -12.79 8.66
N ASN A 156 -11.24 -13.90 8.45
CA ASN A 156 -11.80 -15.26 8.49
C ASN A 156 -11.66 -15.94 9.87
N HIS A 157 -10.98 -15.29 10.82
CA HIS A 157 -10.72 -15.76 12.18
C HIS A 157 -11.29 -14.78 13.22
#